data_AF-A0A4S4BS57-F1
#
_entry.id   AF-A0A4S4BS57-F1
#
_cell.length_a   1.000
_cell.length_b   1.000
_cell.length_c   1.000
_cell.angle_alpha   90.00
_cell.angle_beta   90.00
_cell.angle_gamma   90.00
#
_symmetry.space_group_name_H-M   'P 1'
#
loop_
_entity.id
_entity.type
_entity.pdbx_description
1 polymer ?
#
loop_
_entity_poly.entity_id
_entity_poly.type
_entity_poly.pdbx_seq_one_letter_code
_entity_poly.pdbx_strand_id
1 'polypeptide(L)'
;MTLFEATYGSLIFIRIALRGFFSGVGVGSLRQITKRFLCSINGLLPVLDATLNYSTEGTKMLRKGRTSVHSIKHILLTHFLDSNLADFFSRSKELPPFGEGPWMCLNSAGSHYRQRVVTKCIITRDYETRGIPVGTFSCDCGFVYSRRGPDTDKDDCYKIGRIKNFGRTWEERLVDLINTERKSYRAAAHILKVDPTTAKRQYLRIQAGMTTNVKIGYQPTLDDR
;
A
#
# COMPACT_ATOMS: atom_id res chain seq x y z
N MET A 1 -7.60 0.02 -24.93
CA MET A 1 -7.66 0.30 -23.48
C MET A 1 -6.67 1.43 -23.23
N THR A 2 -7.15 2.67 -23.29
CA THR A 2 -6.29 3.86 -23.32
C THR A 2 -5.62 4.05 -21.96
N LEU A 3 -4.38 4.54 -21.95
CA LEU A 3 -3.60 4.87 -20.74
C LEU A 3 -4.41 5.73 -19.74
N PHE A 4 -5.37 6.51 -20.24
CA PHE A 4 -6.29 7.35 -19.49
C PHE A 4 -7.17 6.59 -18.49
N GLU A 5 -7.76 5.45 -18.89
CA GLU A 5 -8.63 4.65 -18.00
C GLU A 5 -7.85 3.98 -16.86
N ALA A 6 -6.62 3.51 -17.17
CA ALA A 6 -5.73 2.94 -16.17
C ALA A 6 -5.30 3.98 -15.12
N THR A 7 -5.06 5.22 -15.53
CA THR A 7 -4.70 6.31 -14.61
C THR A 7 -5.89 6.81 -13.80
N TYR A 8 -7.05 7.00 -14.43
CA TYR A 8 -8.24 7.54 -13.79
C TYR A 8 -8.82 6.58 -12.73
N GLY A 9 -8.91 5.29 -13.07
CA GLY A 9 -9.37 4.27 -12.12
C GLY A 9 -8.45 4.18 -10.89
N SER A 10 -7.13 4.25 -11.09
CA SER A 10 -6.15 4.22 -9.99
C SER A 10 -6.29 5.43 -9.06
N LEU A 11 -6.52 6.63 -9.61
CA LEU A 11 -6.72 7.86 -8.82
C LEU A 11 -7.99 7.77 -7.96
N ILE A 12 -9.10 7.28 -8.51
CA ILE A 12 -10.33 7.03 -7.74
C ILE A 12 -10.04 6.12 -6.53
N PHE A 13 -9.34 4.99 -6.74
CA PHE A 13 -9.06 4.07 -5.64
C PHE A 13 -8.16 4.68 -4.56
N ILE A 14 -7.14 5.46 -4.96
CA ILE A 14 -6.28 6.19 -4.03
C ILE A 14 -7.10 7.20 -3.21
N ARG A 15 -7.98 7.99 -3.84
CA ARG A 15 -8.83 8.99 -3.16
C ARG A 15 -9.85 8.36 -2.22
N ILE A 16 -10.45 7.25 -2.63
CA ILE A 16 -11.33 6.46 -1.76
C ILE A 16 -10.54 5.96 -0.54
N ALA A 17 -9.32 5.47 -0.72
CA ALA A 17 -8.49 5.00 0.39
C ALA A 17 -8.08 6.14 1.33
N LEU A 18 -7.61 7.27 0.81
CA LEU A 18 -7.21 8.45 1.61
C LEU A 18 -8.35 9.03 2.45
N ARG A 19 -9.60 8.93 1.99
CA ARG A 19 -10.78 9.36 2.77
C ARG A 19 -11.28 8.31 3.79
N GLY A 20 -10.48 7.28 4.06
CA GLY A 20 -10.78 6.29 5.08
C GLY A 20 -11.89 5.31 4.70
N PHE A 21 -12.25 5.22 3.41
CA PHE A 21 -13.31 4.31 2.98
C PHE A 21 -12.83 2.87 2.76
N PHE A 22 -11.53 2.58 2.88
CA PHE A 22 -10.99 1.22 2.85
C PHE A 22 -10.43 0.82 4.21
N SER A 23 -11.29 0.36 5.11
CA SER A 23 -10.88 -0.45 6.26
C SER A 23 -10.88 -1.94 5.84
N GLY A 24 -9.81 -2.36 5.17
CA GLY A 24 -9.59 -3.76 4.83
C GLY A 24 -10.23 -4.23 3.51
N VAL A 25 -9.62 -5.24 2.93
CA VAL A 25 -10.03 -5.86 1.66
C VAL A 25 -11.37 -6.58 1.88
N GLY A 26 -12.48 -5.88 1.63
CA GLY A 26 -13.82 -6.44 1.81
C GLY A 26 -14.87 -5.73 0.96
N VAL A 27 -15.74 -6.51 0.34
CA VAL A 27 -16.90 -6.06 -0.47
C VAL A 27 -17.86 -5.13 0.30
N GLY A 28 -17.78 -5.13 1.64
CA GLY A 28 -18.57 -4.28 2.54
C GLY A 28 -18.29 -2.78 2.41
N SER A 29 -17.03 -2.38 2.19
CA SER A 29 -16.64 -0.95 2.08
C SER A 29 -17.24 -0.30 0.83
N LEU A 30 -17.27 -1.03 -0.30
CA LEU A 30 -17.80 -0.56 -1.58
C LEU A 30 -19.29 -0.22 -1.51
N ARG A 31 -20.08 -1.05 -0.80
CA ARG A 31 -21.51 -0.82 -0.60
C ARG A 31 -21.77 0.44 0.23
N GLN A 32 -20.95 0.69 1.24
CA GLN A 32 -21.04 1.91 2.06
C GLN A 32 -20.70 3.18 1.26
N ILE A 33 -19.64 3.15 0.46
CA ILE A 33 -19.28 4.25 -0.45
C ILE A 33 -20.43 4.50 -1.43
N THR A 34 -20.93 3.44 -2.07
CA THR A 34 -22.03 3.54 -3.03
C THR A 34 -23.26 4.16 -2.36
N LYS A 35 -23.63 3.71 -1.15
CA LYS A 35 -24.76 4.27 -0.41
C LYS A 35 -24.57 5.75 -0.07
N ARG A 36 -23.39 6.17 0.39
CA ARG A 36 -23.10 7.58 0.70
C ARG A 36 -23.09 8.45 -0.54
N PHE A 37 -22.52 7.97 -1.64
CA PHE A 37 -22.56 8.62 -2.93
C PHE A 37 -23.99 8.81 -3.41
N LEU A 38 -24.81 7.74 -3.37
CA LEU A 38 -26.22 7.78 -3.72
C LEU A 38 -27.01 8.79 -2.87
N CYS A 39 -26.81 8.80 -1.55
CA CYS A 39 -27.43 9.79 -0.67
C CYS A 39 -26.99 11.22 -1.01
N SER A 40 -25.70 11.43 -1.35
CA SER A 40 -25.17 12.75 -1.69
C SER A 40 -25.75 13.33 -2.97
N ILE A 41 -26.20 12.49 -3.90
CA ILE A 41 -26.77 12.94 -5.18
C ILE A 41 -28.30 12.72 -5.25
N ASN A 42 -28.95 12.37 -4.14
CA ASN A 42 -30.37 12.00 -4.11
C ASN A 42 -31.32 13.07 -4.64
N GLY A 43 -31.00 14.36 -4.42
CA GLY A 43 -31.78 15.47 -5.01
C GLY A 43 -31.61 15.63 -6.52
N LEU A 44 -30.53 15.08 -7.09
CA LEU A 44 -30.25 15.09 -8.54
C LEU A 44 -30.70 13.80 -9.22
N LEU A 45 -31.03 12.74 -8.46
CA LEU A 45 -31.48 11.45 -9.01
C LEU A 45 -32.65 11.61 -9.98
N PRO A 46 -33.72 12.39 -9.72
CA PRO A 46 -34.84 12.52 -10.66
C PRO A 46 -34.45 13.10 -12.02
N VAL A 47 -33.46 14.00 -12.04
CA VAL A 47 -32.92 14.61 -13.26
C VAL A 47 -31.97 13.65 -14.00
N LEU A 48 -31.22 12.85 -13.24
CA LEU A 48 -30.24 11.90 -13.76
C LEU A 48 -30.85 10.56 -14.18
N ASP A 49 -31.94 10.09 -13.54
CA ASP A 49 -32.61 8.83 -13.87
C ASP A 49 -33.34 8.92 -15.21
N ALA A 50 -33.94 10.07 -15.50
CA ALA A 50 -34.56 10.36 -16.79
C ALA A 50 -33.57 10.29 -17.98
N THR A 51 -32.26 10.42 -17.71
CA THR A 51 -31.20 10.39 -18.73
C THR A 51 -30.31 9.14 -18.68
N LEU A 52 -30.17 8.45 -17.54
CA LEU A 52 -29.02 7.53 -17.31
C LEU A 52 -29.33 6.17 -16.67
N ASN A 53 -30.61 5.79 -16.47
CA ASN A 53 -31.06 4.47 -16.02
C ASN A 53 -30.24 3.91 -14.82
N TYR A 54 -30.34 4.60 -13.68
CA TYR A 54 -29.31 4.64 -12.63
C TYR A 54 -29.34 3.46 -11.63
N SER A 55 -30.46 2.74 -11.53
CA SER A 55 -30.81 1.85 -10.41
C SER A 55 -29.91 0.62 -10.19
N THR A 56 -28.99 0.28 -11.10
CA THR A 56 -28.13 -0.92 -10.97
C THR A 56 -26.63 -0.69 -11.22
N GLU A 57 -26.19 0.53 -11.54
CA GLU A 57 -24.84 0.75 -12.10
C GLU A 57 -23.79 1.32 -11.13
N GLY A 58 -24.19 1.83 -9.96
CA GLY A 58 -23.24 2.42 -9.00
C GLY A 58 -22.12 1.46 -8.56
N THR A 59 -22.42 0.15 -8.50
CA THR A 59 -21.41 -0.87 -8.17
C THR A 59 -20.50 -1.24 -9.34
N LYS A 60 -20.91 -0.98 -10.60
CA LYS A 60 -20.11 -1.24 -11.79
C LYS A 60 -18.94 -0.25 -11.91
N MET A 61 -19.17 1.01 -11.54
CA MET A 61 -18.14 2.06 -11.51
C MET A 61 -16.94 1.74 -10.61
N LEU A 62 -17.20 1.01 -9.53
CA LEU A 62 -16.24 0.70 -8.48
C LEU A 62 -15.65 -0.72 -8.62
N ARG A 63 -15.99 -1.45 -9.70
CA ARG A 63 -15.48 -2.79 -10.01
C ARG A 63 -14.69 -2.76 -11.32
N LYS A 64 -13.62 -3.57 -11.39
CA LYS A 64 -12.85 -3.78 -12.63
C LYS A 64 -13.69 -4.66 -13.57
N GLY A 65 -14.58 -4.02 -14.33
CA GLY A 65 -15.44 -4.66 -15.32
C GLY A 65 -15.37 -3.93 -16.65
N ARG A 66 -15.44 -4.66 -17.75
CA ARG A 66 -15.44 -4.15 -19.15
C ARG A 66 -16.77 -3.47 -19.53
N THR A 67 -17.42 -2.82 -18.58
CA THR A 67 -18.72 -2.18 -18.79
C THR A 67 -18.52 -0.69 -18.95
N SER A 68 -18.94 -0.14 -20.08
CA SER A 68 -18.93 1.30 -20.32
C SER A 68 -19.83 1.99 -19.31
N VAL A 69 -19.24 2.86 -18.50
CA VAL A 69 -19.96 3.72 -17.56
C VAL A 69 -20.11 5.09 -18.22
N HIS A 70 -21.28 5.70 -18.08
CA HIS A 70 -21.56 7.01 -18.66
C HIS A 70 -20.65 8.10 -18.06
N SER A 71 -20.08 8.98 -18.90
CA SER A 71 -19.12 10.03 -18.49
C SER A 71 -19.64 10.94 -17.38
N ILE A 72 -20.92 11.27 -17.37
CA ILE A 72 -21.57 12.04 -16.29
C ILE A 72 -21.41 11.35 -14.93
N LYS A 73 -21.51 10.02 -14.88
CA LYS A 73 -21.36 9.28 -13.62
C LYS A 73 -19.93 9.40 -13.08
N HIS A 74 -18.93 9.41 -13.97
CA HIS A 74 -17.52 9.63 -13.61
C HIS A 74 -17.30 11.05 -13.05
N ILE A 75 -17.91 12.06 -13.66
CA ILE A 75 -17.86 13.45 -13.18
C ILE A 75 -18.48 13.58 -11.78
N LEU A 76 -19.67 13.01 -11.57
CA LEU A 76 -20.36 13.04 -10.28
C LEU A 76 -19.56 12.32 -9.19
N LEU A 77 -18.99 11.16 -9.52
CA LEU A 77 -18.15 10.41 -8.59
C LEU A 77 -16.89 11.21 -8.23
N THR A 78 -16.27 11.87 -9.21
CA THR A 78 -15.12 12.74 -8.97
C THR A 78 -15.46 13.89 -8.03
N HIS A 79 -16.59 14.57 -8.28
CA HIS A 79 -17.07 15.66 -7.44
C HIS A 79 -17.44 15.20 -6.01
N PHE A 80 -17.88 13.95 -5.85
CA PHE A 80 -18.10 13.36 -4.53
C PHE A 80 -16.77 13.05 -3.81
N LEU A 81 -15.77 12.59 -4.56
CA LEU A 81 -14.47 12.21 -4.03
C LEU A 81 -13.52 13.39 -3.83
N ASP A 82 -13.76 14.54 -4.45
CA ASP A 82 -12.96 15.76 -4.32
C ASP A 82 -13.82 17.00 -4.59
N SER A 83 -13.54 18.10 -3.89
CA SER A 83 -14.41 19.29 -3.85
C SER A 83 -14.62 19.97 -5.20
N ASN A 84 -13.75 19.75 -6.19
CA ASN A 84 -13.96 20.12 -7.59
C ASN A 84 -13.11 19.25 -8.54
N LEU A 85 -13.46 19.25 -9.84
CA LEU A 85 -12.77 18.46 -10.87
C LEU A 85 -11.30 18.86 -11.05
N ALA A 86 -10.98 20.15 -10.94
CA ALA A 86 -9.62 20.64 -11.11
C ALA A 86 -8.70 20.07 -10.03
N ASP A 87 -9.16 20.00 -8.77
CA ASP A 87 -8.43 19.42 -7.65
C ASP A 87 -8.21 17.91 -7.83
N PHE A 88 -9.17 17.18 -8.41
CA PHE A 88 -9.02 15.75 -8.71
C PHE A 88 -7.96 15.48 -9.79
N PHE A 89 -7.92 16.31 -10.84
CA PHE A 89 -6.92 16.18 -11.90
C PHE A 89 -5.57 16.82 -11.52
N SER A 90 -5.52 17.66 -10.49
CA SER A 90 -4.29 18.26 -9.99
C SER A 90 -3.45 17.21 -9.23
N ARG A 91 -2.29 16.86 -9.78
CA ARG A 91 -1.30 15.99 -9.11
C ARG A 91 -0.61 16.69 -7.92
N SER A 92 -0.81 18.00 -7.75
CA SER A 92 0.01 18.87 -6.90
C SER A 92 -0.37 18.88 -5.41
N LYS A 93 -1.48 18.26 -5.01
CA LYS A 93 -1.94 18.21 -3.60
C LYS A 93 -1.89 16.82 -2.97
N GLU A 94 -1.38 15.81 -3.67
CA GLU A 94 -1.37 14.45 -3.14
C GLU A 94 -0.21 14.29 -2.14
N LEU A 95 -0.55 14.23 -0.85
CA LEU A 95 0.37 13.72 0.17
C LEU A 95 0.90 12.36 -0.33
N PRO A 96 2.22 12.12 -0.25
CA PRO A 96 2.78 10.84 -0.62
C PRO A 96 2.03 9.73 0.13
N PRO A 97 1.72 8.58 -0.51
CA PRO A 97 0.88 7.54 0.09
C PRO A 97 1.45 6.97 1.40
N PHE A 98 2.70 7.27 1.73
CA PHE A 98 3.39 6.80 2.93
C PHE A 98 3.92 7.96 3.78
N GLY A 99 3.39 9.17 3.56
CA GLY A 99 3.92 10.42 4.09
C GLY A 99 5.34 10.72 3.59
N GLU A 100 5.87 11.83 4.08
CA GLU A 100 7.25 12.22 3.83
C GLU A 100 8.21 11.45 4.73
N GLY A 101 9.36 11.09 4.15
CA GLY A 101 10.46 10.49 4.90
C GLY A 101 11.11 11.50 5.86
N PRO A 102 12.01 11.04 6.73
CA PRO A 102 12.45 9.66 6.89
C PRO A 102 11.39 8.75 7.53
N TRP A 103 11.34 7.49 7.10
CA TRP A 103 10.41 6.46 7.58
C TRP A 103 11.00 5.60 8.70
N MET A 104 10.13 4.87 9.40
CA MET A 104 10.52 4.03 10.54
C MET A 104 11.37 2.83 10.10
N CYS A 105 12.51 2.59 10.74
CA CYS A 105 13.14 1.28 10.62
C CYS A 105 12.39 0.27 11.50
N LEU A 106 12.03 -0.87 10.93
CA LEU A 106 11.31 -1.93 11.65
C LEU A 106 12.19 -3.17 11.90
N ASN A 107 13.51 -3.01 11.83
CA ASN A 107 14.47 -4.05 12.20
C ASN A 107 14.56 -4.16 13.73
N SER A 108 13.99 -5.22 14.29
CA SER A 108 13.99 -5.50 15.75
C SER A 108 15.39 -5.71 16.34
N ALA A 109 16.38 -6.05 15.53
CA ALA A 109 17.77 -6.20 15.95
C ALA A 109 18.58 -4.89 15.86
N GLY A 110 18.04 -3.86 15.20
CA GLY A 110 18.72 -2.58 15.03
C GLY A 110 18.63 -1.71 16.28
N SER A 111 19.71 -0.99 16.61
CA SER A 111 19.74 0.02 17.69
C SER A 111 18.73 1.16 17.49
N HIS A 112 18.28 1.37 16.26
CA HIS A 112 17.33 2.40 15.83
C HIS A 112 15.95 1.80 15.50
N TYR A 113 15.59 0.66 16.10
CA TYR A 113 14.26 0.06 15.94
C TYR A 113 13.15 1.06 16.28
N ARG A 114 12.20 1.24 15.36
CA ARG A 114 11.10 2.22 15.41
C ARG A 114 11.57 3.68 15.47
N GLN A 115 12.74 3.99 14.95
CA GLN A 115 13.18 5.37 14.74
C GLN A 115 13.09 5.75 13.25
N ARG A 116 12.86 7.03 12.98
CA ARG A 116 12.76 7.59 11.62
C ARG A 116 14.14 7.78 10.99
N VAL A 117 14.70 6.73 10.42
CA VAL A 117 16.04 6.77 9.79
C VAL A 117 16.06 6.24 8.35
N VAL A 118 14.94 5.69 7.86
CA VAL A 118 14.87 5.18 6.50
C VAL A 118 14.66 6.32 5.53
N THR A 119 15.64 6.60 4.66
CA THR A 119 15.60 7.70 3.69
C THR A 119 15.24 7.25 2.28
N LYS A 120 15.31 5.95 2.00
CA LYS A 120 15.02 5.37 0.68
C LYS A 120 13.68 4.64 0.68
N CYS A 121 12.72 5.13 -0.11
CA CYS A 121 11.46 4.46 -0.42
C CYS A 121 11.22 4.45 -1.93
N ILE A 122 10.95 3.26 -2.48
CA ILE A 122 10.51 3.09 -3.88
C ILE A 122 9.02 2.77 -3.85
N ILE A 123 8.21 3.60 -4.49
CA ILE A 123 6.76 3.40 -4.58
C ILE A 123 6.43 2.77 -5.93
N THR A 124 5.88 1.57 -5.89
CA THR A 124 5.38 0.86 -7.08
C THR A 124 3.86 0.73 -7.02
N ARG A 125 3.21 0.62 -8.17
CA ARG A 125 1.78 0.28 -8.25
C ARG A 125 1.62 -1.22 -8.44
N ASP A 126 0.78 -1.83 -7.62
CA ASP A 126 0.37 -3.21 -7.86
C ASP A 126 -0.83 -3.23 -8.81
N TYR A 127 -0.57 -3.58 -10.08
CA TYR A 127 -1.58 -3.64 -11.14
C TYR A 127 -2.58 -4.78 -10.95
N GLU A 128 -2.22 -5.81 -10.17
CA GLU A 128 -3.10 -6.91 -9.80
C GLU A 128 -4.05 -6.48 -8.68
N THR A 129 -3.56 -5.75 -7.67
CA THR A 129 -4.37 -5.21 -6.57
C THR A 129 -4.90 -3.80 -6.81
N ARG A 130 -5.53 -3.57 -7.95
CA ARG A 130 -6.31 -2.34 -8.25
C ARG A 130 -5.51 -1.03 -8.18
N GLY A 131 -4.19 -1.07 -8.39
CA GLY A 131 -3.34 0.12 -8.36
C GLY A 131 -3.02 0.62 -6.95
N ILE A 132 -3.20 -0.22 -5.93
CA ILE A 132 -2.78 0.09 -4.55
C ILE A 132 -1.27 0.39 -4.53
N PRO A 133 -0.83 1.51 -3.94
CA PRO A 133 0.59 1.82 -3.85
C PRO A 133 1.27 0.85 -2.89
N VAL A 134 2.45 0.38 -3.28
CA VAL A 134 3.33 -0.45 -2.47
C VAL A 134 4.66 0.28 -2.30
N GLY A 135 4.96 0.68 -1.07
CA GLY A 135 6.23 1.28 -0.71
C GLY A 135 7.24 0.20 -0.37
N THR A 136 8.45 0.28 -0.91
CA THR A 136 9.59 -0.56 -0.54
C THR A 136 10.61 0.33 0.16
N PHE A 137 10.80 0.08 1.45
CA PHE A 137 11.61 0.88 2.36
C PHE A 137 12.94 0.16 2.58
N SER A 138 14.05 0.89 2.40
CA SER A 138 15.41 0.34 2.51
C SER A 138 16.20 1.12 3.56
N CYS A 139 16.49 0.49 4.68
CA CYS A 139 17.32 1.05 5.74
C CYS A 139 18.81 0.75 5.51
N ASP A 140 19.68 1.64 5.96
CA ASP A 140 21.14 1.46 5.89
C ASP A 140 21.65 0.29 6.74
N CYS A 141 20.88 -0.19 7.72
CA CYS A 141 21.17 -1.45 8.42
C CYS A 141 20.93 -2.70 7.56
N GLY A 142 20.55 -2.54 6.30
CA GLY A 142 20.28 -3.60 5.34
C GLY A 142 18.88 -4.19 5.41
N PHE A 143 18.06 -3.78 6.39
CA PHE A 143 16.67 -4.23 6.50
C PHE A 143 15.81 -3.58 5.41
N VAL A 144 15.14 -4.41 4.62
CA VAL A 144 14.25 -3.97 3.53
C VAL A 144 12.89 -4.61 3.69
N TYR A 145 11.86 -3.80 3.70
CA TYR A 145 10.48 -4.26 3.84
C TYR A 145 9.53 -3.49 2.93
N SER A 146 8.35 -4.05 2.68
CA SER A 146 7.30 -3.37 1.95
C SER A 146 6.06 -3.10 2.80
N ARG A 147 5.37 -2.00 2.51
CA ARG A 147 4.05 -1.66 3.05
C ARG A 147 3.07 -1.41 1.90
N ARG A 148 1.83 -1.92 2.04
CA ARG A 148 0.72 -1.56 1.16
C ARG A 148 0.06 -0.31 1.74
N GLY A 149 -0.15 0.69 0.90
CA GLY A 149 -0.72 1.97 1.29
C GLY A 149 -2.09 2.23 0.66
N PRO A 150 -2.51 3.51 0.62
CA PRO A 150 -1.90 4.61 1.39
C PRO A 150 -2.02 4.37 2.90
N ASP A 151 -1.16 5.02 3.69
CA ASP A 151 -1.32 5.09 5.14
C ASP A 151 -2.55 5.95 5.45
N THR A 152 -3.53 5.35 6.13
CA THR A 152 -4.77 6.02 6.55
C THR A 152 -4.75 6.35 8.04
N ASP A 153 -4.05 5.53 8.83
CA ASP A 153 -3.91 5.68 10.27
C ASP A 153 -2.46 5.96 10.68
N LYS A 154 -2.27 6.66 11.81
CA LYS A 154 -0.94 6.95 12.35
C LYS A 154 -0.11 5.68 12.59
N ASP A 155 -0.76 4.56 12.91
CA ASP A 155 -0.11 3.29 13.21
C ASP A 155 0.30 2.49 11.95
N ASP A 156 -0.17 2.89 10.76
CA ASP A 156 0.24 2.25 9.51
C ASP A 156 1.74 2.35 9.27
N CYS A 157 2.39 3.39 9.82
CA CYS A 157 3.83 3.55 9.71
C CYS A 157 4.63 2.39 10.32
N TYR A 158 4.03 1.59 11.23
CA TYR A 158 4.65 0.42 11.86
C TYR A 158 4.30 -0.91 11.18
N LYS A 159 3.42 -0.93 10.17
CA LYS A 159 2.98 -2.16 9.52
C LYS A 159 4.05 -2.67 8.54
N ILE A 160 4.38 -3.95 8.68
CA ILE A 160 5.20 -4.70 7.71
C ILE A 160 4.27 -5.55 6.87
N GLY A 161 4.30 -5.36 5.55
CA GLY A 161 3.67 -6.28 4.60
C GLY A 161 4.55 -7.49 4.35
N ARG A 162 5.69 -7.30 3.69
CA ARG A 162 6.66 -8.36 3.41
C ARG A 162 8.07 -7.89 3.73
N ILE A 163 8.83 -8.71 4.44
CA ILE A 163 10.27 -8.51 4.60
C ILE A 163 10.94 -9.02 3.32
N LYS A 164 11.64 -8.12 2.63
CA LYS A 164 12.39 -8.42 1.39
C LYS A 164 13.85 -8.74 1.69
N ASN A 165 14.42 -8.12 2.73
CA ASN A 165 15.75 -8.42 3.23
C ASN A 165 15.79 -8.22 4.74
N PHE A 166 16.40 -9.16 5.47
CA PHE A 166 16.64 -9.01 6.91
C PHE A 166 17.87 -8.12 7.19
N GLY A 167 18.86 -8.15 6.30
CA GLY A 167 20.08 -7.37 6.47
C GLY A 167 21.01 -7.94 7.54
N ARG A 168 22.26 -7.50 7.47
CA ARG A 168 23.36 -8.02 8.27
C ARG A 168 23.09 -7.94 9.78
N THR A 169 22.62 -6.78 10.26
CA THR A 169 22.35 -6.57 11.69
C THR A 169 21.35 -7.58 12.27
N TRP A 170 20.34 -7.96 11.50
CA TRP A 170 19.35 -8.94 11.95
C TRP A 170 19.92 -10.37 11.90
N GLU A 171 20.67 -10.70 10.85
CA GLU A 171 21.27 -12.01 10.65
C GLU A 171 22.32 -12.32 11.72
N GLU A 172 23.22 -11.38 12.02
CA GLU A 172 24.20 -11.50 13.10
C GLU A 172 23.51 -11.73 14.46
N ARG A 173 22.47 -10.94 14.76
CA ARG A 173 21.72 -11.09 16.00
C ARG A 173 21.03 -12.46 16.12
N LEU A 174 20.50 -13.00 15.02
CA LEU A 174 19.92 -14.35 15.02
C LEU A 174 20.97 -15.42 15.35
N VAL A 175 22.16 -15.30 14.76
CA VAL A 175 23.28 -16.22 15.02
C VAL A 175 23.70 -16.15 16.48
N ASP A 176 23.88 -14.96 17.03
CA ASP A 176 24.26 -14.77 18.44
C ASP A 176 23.24 -15.38 19.40
N LEU A 177 21.94 -15.16 19.17
CA LEU A 177 20.88 -15.71 20.00
C LEU A 177 20.92 -17.24 20.05
N ILE A 178 21.21 -17.89 18.93
CA ILE A 178 21.20 -19.36 18.83
C ILE A 178 22.52 -19.97 19.33
N ASN A 179 23.65 -19.43 18.87
CA ASN A 179 24.96 -20.04 19.10
C ASN A 179 25.57 -19.64 20.43
N THR A 180 25.45 -18.35 20.78
CA THR A 180 26.08 -17.78 21.97
C THR A 180 25.12 -17.85 23.16
N GLU A 181 23.90 -17.35 23.00
CA GLU A 181 22.90 -17.32 24.09
C GLU A 181 22.09 -18.62 24.23
N ARG A 182 22.33 -19.62 23.37
CA ARG A 182 21.69 -20.94 23.38
C ARG A 182 20.16 -20.89 23.40
N LYS A 183 19.56 -19.87 22.79
CA LYS A 183 18.10 -19.73 22.68
C LYS A 183 17.54 -20.71 21.65
N SER A 184 16.34 -21.22 21.93
CA SER A 184 15.59 -21.98 20.93
C SER A 184 15.14 -21.07 19.78
N TYR A 185 14.85 -21.64 18.61
CA TYR A 185 14.30 -20.90 17.47
C TYR A 185 13.04 -20.10 17.83
N ARG A 186 12.19 -20.64 18.71
CA ARG A 186 10.99 -19.94 19.19
C ARG A 186 11.33 -18.70 20.02
N ALA A 187 12.27 -18.83 20.95
CA ALA A 187 12.71 -17.71 21.78
C ALA A 187 13.40 -16.62 20.94
N ALA A 188 14.29 -17.01 20.01
CA ALA A 188 14.93 -16.08 19.09
C ALA A 188 13.91 -15.36 18.19
N ALA A 189 12.93 -16.10 17.66
CA ALA A 189 11.86 -15.54 16.84
C ALA A 189 11.00 -14.51 17.59
N HIS A 190 10.70 -14.76 18.85
CA HIS A 190 10.00 -13.81 19.71
C HIS A 190 10.79 -12.50 19.88
N ILE A 191 12.09 -12.60 20.18
CA ILE A 191 12.99 -11.43 20.30
C ILE A 191 13.05 -10.65 18.97
N LEU A 192 13.19 -11.37 17.87
CA LEU A 192 13.36 -10.81 16.53
C LEU A 192 12.03 -10.46 15.82
N LYS A 193 10.89 -10.68 16.46
CA LYS A 193 9.54 -10.37 15.96
C LYS A 193 9.24 -11.03 14.61
N VAL A 194 9.62 -12.29 14.47
CA VAL A 194 9.31 -13.12 13.30
C VAL A 194 8.63 -14.42 13.71
N ASP A 195 8.09 -15.15 12.74
CA ASP A 195 7.60 -16.50 12.97
C ASP A 195 8.77 -17.49 13.26
N PRO A 196 8.62 -18.46 14.18
CA PRO A 196 9.66 -19.45 14.48
C PRO A 196 10.18 -20.24 13.28
N THR A 197 9.31 -20.55 12.30
CA THR A 197 9.74 -21.22 11.06
C THR A 197 10.62 -20.31 10.21
N THR A 198 10.38 -18.99 10.26
CA THR A 198 11.20 -17.99 9.59
C THR A 198 12.57 -17.89 10.24
N ALA A 199 12.64 -17.84 11.57
CA ALA A 199 13.93 -17.86 12.29
C ALA A 199 14.75 -19.12 11.96
N LYS A 200 14.13 -20.31 12.03
CA LYS A 200 14.80 -21.58 11.66
C LYS A 200 15.30 -21.56 10.22
N ARG A 201 14.45 -21.17 9.26
CA ARG A 201 14.79 -21.11 7.84
C ARG A 201 15.95 -20.16 7.57
N GLN A 202 15.92 -18.96 8.16
CA GLN A 202 16.99 -17.98 7.98
C GLN A 202 18.30 -18.45 8.60
N TYR A 203 18.27 -19.04 9.80
CA TYR A 203 19.45 -19.60 10.43
C TYR A 203 20.12 -20.67 9.55
N LEU A 204 19.34 -21.64 9.05
CA LEU A 204 19.87 -22.69 8.16
C LEU A 204 20.44 -22.11 6.86
N ARG A 205 19.78 -21.09 6.29
CA ARG A 205 20.30 -20.38 5.10
C ARG A 205 21.67 -19.75 5.35
N ILE A 206 21.84 -19.10 6.50
CA ILE A 206 23.10 -18.45 6.89
C ILE A 206 24.21 -19.49 7.06
N GLN A 207 23.91 -20.62 7.74
CA GLN A 207 24.88 -21.71 7.90
C GLN A 207 25.30 -22.34 6.57
N ALA A 208 24.42 -22.34 5.57
CA ALA A 208 24.73 -22.80 4.22
C ALA A 208 25.49 -21.77 3.36
N GLY A 209 25.87 -20.60 3.89
CA GLY A 209 26.63 -19.58 3.18
C GLY A 209 25.87 -18.84 2.07
N MET A 210 24.54 -18.94 2.01
CA MET A 210 23.74 -18.33 0.94
C MET A 210 23.48 -16.84 1.22
N THR A 211 23.91 -15.93 0.33
CA THR A 211 23.65 -14.48 0.43
C THR A 211 22.29 -14.08 -0.16
N THR A 212 21.66 -13.03 0.38
CA THR A 212 20.43 -12.43 -0.17
C THR A 212 20.76 -11.47 -1.32
N ASN A 213 20.54 -11.90 -2.57
CA ASN A 213 20.47 -10.99 -3.71
C ASN A 213 19.12 -10.26 -3.70
N VAL A 214 19.09 -9.02 -3.22
CA VAL A 214 17.87 -8.19 -3.32
C VAL A 214 17.74 -7.72 -4.77
N LYS A 215 16.79 -8.29 -5.52
CA LYS A 215 16.28 -7.65 -6.74
C LYS A 215 15.51 -6.38 -6.32
N ILE A 216 16.21 -5.26 -6.23
CA ILE A 216 15.57 -3.94 -6.09
C ILE A 216 14.80 -3.74 -7.41
N GLY A 217 13.48 -3.62 -7.32
CA GLY A 217 12.63 -3.43 -8.50
C GLY A 217 13.07 -2.20 -9.29
N TYR A 218 12.95 -2.29 -10.62
CA TYR A 218 13.23 -1.26 -11.62
C TYR A 218 12.89 0.16 -11.12
N GLN A 219 13.86 1.06 -11.19
CA GLN A 219 13.66 2.49 -11.01
C GLN A 219 13.35 3.08 -12.40
N PRO A 220 12.13 3.58 -12.68
CA PRO A 220 11.92 4.42 -13.84
C PRO A 220 12.77 5.67 -13.66
N THR A 221 13.65 5.96 -14.60
CA THR A 221 14.41 7.22 -14.62
C THR A 221 13.46 8.36 -15.03
N LEU A 222 13.80 9.59 -14.65
CA LEU A 222 12.98 10.77 -14.98
C LEU A 222 12.84 11.01 -16.50
N ASP A 223 13.59 10.27 -17.32
CA ASP A 223 13.60 10.34 -18.78
C ASP A 223 12.61 9.38 -19.47
N ASP A 224 11.91 8.51 -18.75
CA ASP A 224 10.92 7.58 -19.34
C ASP A 224 9.49 8.19 -19.47
N ARG A 225 9.36 9.49 -19.77
CA ARG A 225 8.05 10.15 -19.99
C ARG A 225 7.69 10.30 -21.46
#